data_AF-A0A7W2QLZ1-F1
#
_entry.id   AF-A0A7W2QLZ1-F1
#
_cell.length_a   1.000
_cell.length_b   1.000
_cell.length_c   1.000
_cell.angle_alpha   90.00
_cell.angle_beta   90.00
_cell.angle_gamma   90.00
#
_symmetry.space_group_name_H-M   'P 1'
#
loop_
_entity.id
_entity.type
_entity.pdbx_description
1 polymer ?
#
loop_
_entity_poly.entity_id
_entity_poly.type
_entity_poly.pdbx_seq_one_letter_code
_entity_poly.pdbx_strand_id
1 'polypeptide(L)' 'MQINQQKTVQVDVTELRLHIKVRDGFAAGLQDAQGDEVGSYEGYVPDFFPGEHYGDYLILNIDLETGQITNWKKPA' A
#
# COMPACT_ATOMS: atom_id res chain seq x y z
N MET A 1 -3.69 17.27 43.60
CA MET A 1 -4.92 16.63 43.08
C MET A 1 -4.69 16.39 41.60
N GLN A 2 -4.87 15.16 41.11
CA GLN A 2 -4.73 14.78 39.71
C GLN A 2 -6.14 14.54 39.15
N ILE A 3 -6.41 14.99 37.92
CA ILE A 3 -7.69 14.80 37.24
C ILE A 3 -7.45 14.36 35.79
N ASN A 4 -8.35 13.54 35.25
CA ASN A 4 -8.32 13.14 33.85
C ASN A 4 -8.95 14.24 32.99
N GLN A 5 -8.30 14.60 31.88
CA GLN A 5 -8.78 15.59 30.91
C GLN A 5 -8.46 15.13 29.48
N GLN A 6 -9.38 15.36 28.54
CA GLN A 6 -9.10 15.30 27.11
C GLN A 6 -8.47 16.62 26.63
N LYS A 7 -7.36 16.52 25.89
CA LYS A 7 -6.66 17.68 25.31
C LYS A 7 -6.54 17.51 23.80
N THR A 8 -6.95 18.54 23.07
CA THR A 8 -6.67 18.64 21.63
C THR A 8 -5.23 19.10 21.44
N VAL A 9 -4.48 18.37 20.63
CA VAL A 9 -3.10 18.71 20.24
C VAL A 9 -2.97 18.59 18.73
N GLN A 10 -2.09 19.41 18.15
CA GLN A 10 -1.67 19.22 16.76
C GLN A 10 -0.69 18.04 16.71
N VAL A 11 -0.79 17.25 15.65
CA VAL A 11 0.10 16.11 15.40
C VAL A 11 0.55 16.17 13.96
N ASP A 12 1.83 15.83 13.75
CA ASP A 12 2.37 15.63 12.41
C ASP A 12 2.03 14.22 11.96
N VAL A 13 1.34 14.10 10.82
CA VAL A 13 0.99 12.81 10.23
C VAL A 13 1.93 12.53 9.08
N THR A 14 2.59 11.38 9.09
CA THR A 14 3.68 11.06 8.15
C THR A 14 3.36 9.88 7.23
N GLU A 15 2.54 8.93 7.66
CA GLU A 15 2.33 7.67 6.95
C GLU A 15 0.85 7.27 6.93
N LEU A 16 0.38 6.78 5.78
CA LEU A 16 -0.88 6.09 5.62
C LEU A 16 -0.65 4.58 5.47
N ARG A 17 -1.26 3.78 6.34
CA ARG A 17 -1.22 2.31 6.29
C ARG A 17 -2.55 1.75 5.79
N LEU A 18 -2.49 0.97 4.73
CA LEU A 18 -3.66 0.39 4.08
C LEU A 18 -3.63 -1.13 4.14
N HIS A 19 -4.79 -1.72 4.43
CA HIS A 19 -5.07 -3.15 4.29
C HIS A 19 -6.30 -3.30 3.39
N ILE A 20 -6.07 -3.48 2.10
CA ILE A 20 -7.13 -3.51 1.09
C ILE A 20 -7.45 -4.96 0.77
N LYS A 21 -8.64 -5.42 1.14
CA LYS A 21 -9.06 -6.80 0.82
C LYS A 21 -9.36 -6.91 -0.67
N VAL A 22 -8.70 -7.86 -1.33
CA VAL A 22 -9.05 -8.29 -2.69
C VAL A 22 -10.13 -9.36 -2.59
N ARG A 23 -11.18 -9.22 -3.39
CA ARG A 23 -12.25 -10.20 -3.55
C ARG A 23 -12.35 -10.53 -5.03
N ASP A 24 -12.46 -11.82 -5.31
CA ASP A 24 -12.63 -12.41 -6.64
C ASP A 24 -11.38 -12.36 -7.52
N GLY A 25 -10.72 -11.21 -7.66
CA GLY A 25 -9.51 -11.10 -8.47
C GLY A 25 -8.75 -9.78 -8.32
N PHE A 26 -7.47 -9.88 -8.67
CA PHE A 26 -6.48 -8.82 -8.79
C PHE A 26 -5.97 -8.83 -10.23
N ALA A 27 -5.79 -7.64 -10.80
CA ALA A 27 -5.17 -7.45 -12.10
C ALA A 27 -4.06 -6.39 -12.02
N ALA A 28 -2.98 -6.61 -12.76
CA ALA A 28 -1.89 -5.65 -12.91
C ALA A 28 -1.39 -5.63 -14.35
N GLY A 29 -1.01 -4.45 -14.83
CA GLY A 29 -0.39 -4.24 -16.14
C GLY A 29 0.93 -3.48 -15.99
N LEU A 30 1.92 -3.87 -16.79
CA LEU A 30 3.19 -3.16 -16.97
C LEU A 30 3.10 -2.40 -18.29
N GLN A 31 3.36 -1.11 -18.22
CA GLN A 31 3.35 -0.21 -19.38
C GLN A 31 4.77 0.25 -19.67
N ASP A 32 5.08 0.40 -20.95
CA ASP A 32 6.30 1.09 -21.37
C ASP A 32 6.15 2.63 -21.27
N ALA A 33 7.17 3.36 -21.74
CA ALA A 33 7.16 4.82 -21.69
C ALA A 33 6.18 5.47 -22.69
N GLN A 34 5.69 4.71 -23.67
CA GLN A 34 4.71 5.13 -24.67
C GLN A 34 3.26 4.82 -24.20
N GLY A 35 3.13 4.02 -23.15
CA GLY A 35 1.85 3.59 -22.58
C GLY A 35 1.36 2.25 -23.15
N ASP A 36 2.17 1.57 -23.96
CA ASP A 36 1.82 0.25 -24.49
C ASP A 36 2.01 -0.82 -23.40
N GLU A 37 1.07 -1.77 -23.30
CA GLU A 37 1.17 -2.87 -22.34
C GLU A 37 2.26 -3.87 -22.77
N VAL A 38 3.27 -4.05 -21.93
CA VAL A 38 4.40 -4.97 -22.15
C VAL A 38 4.34 -6.23 -21.27
N GLY A 39 3.34 -6.32 -20.41
CA GLY A 39 3.05 -7.51 -19.62
C GLY A 39 1.85 -7.28 -18.70
N SER A 40 1.16 -8.35 -18.36
CA SER A 40 0.00 -8.31 -17.46
C SER A 40 -0.07 -9.54 -16.57
N TYR A 41 -0.85 -9.40 -15.51
CA TYR A 41 -1.15 -10.46 -14.56
C TYR A 41 -2.62 -10.37 -14.16
N GLU A 42 -3.30 -11.51 -14.13
CA GLU A 42 -4.63 -11.69 -13.56
C GLU A 42 -4.59 -12.88 -12.59
N GLY A 43 -5.17 -12.74 -11.40
CA GLY A 43 -5.16 -13.78 -10.38
C GLY A 43 -5.51 -13.23 -9.00
N TYR A 44 -4.95 -13.81 -7.94
CA TYR A 44 -4.97 -13.23 -6.59
C TYR A 44 -3.70 -12.40 -6.33
N VAL A 45 -3.59 -11.77 -5.16
CA VAL A 45 -2.46 -10.87 -4.84
C VAL A 45 -1.12 -11.62 -4.98
N PRO A 46 -0.22 -11.19 -5.90
CA PRO A 46 1.06 -11.85 -6.10
C PRO A 46 1.98 -11.78 -4.89
N ASP A 47 2.79 -12.84 -4.67
CA ASP A 47 3.73 -12.96 -3.54
C ASP A 47 4.83 -11.89 -3.50
N PHE A 48 5.07 -11.18 -4.60
CA PHE A 48 6.04 -10.09 -4.63
C PHE A 48 5.48 -8.78 -4.07
N PHE A 49 4.15 -8.65 -3.89
CA PHE A 49 3.59 -7.50 -3.20
C PHE A 49 4.01 -7.51 -1.73
N PRO A 50 4.28 -6.34 -1.14
CA PRO A 50 4.84 -6.28 0.20
C PRO A 50 3.81 -6.62 1.27
N GLY A 51 4.32 -7.07 2.42
CA GLY A 51 3.54 -7.38 3.62
C GLY A 51 3.11 -8.84 3.71
N GLU A 52 2.52 -9.20 4.84
CA GLU A 52 1.91 -10.52 5.04
C GLU A 52 0.48 -10.50 4.48
N HIS A 53 0.37 -10.60 3.16
CA HIS A 53 -0.92 -10.44 2.47
C HIS A 53 -1.81 -11.69 2.50
N TYR A 54 -1.27 -12.86 2.85
CA TYR A 54 -1.98 -14.14 2.89
C TYR A 54 -2.74 -14.48 1.57
N GLY A 55 -2.31 -13.89 0.45
CA GLY A 55 -2.95 -14.01 -0.88
C GLY A 55 -4.15 -13.09 -1.15
N ASP A 56 -4.72 -12.45 -0.12
CA ASP A 56 -6.04 -11.78 -0.19
C ASP A 56 -6.02 -10.27 0.12
N TYR A 57 -4.85 -9.70 0.45
CA TYR A 57 -4.75 -8.31 0.88
C TYR A 57 -3.65 -7.56 0.15
N LEU A 58 -3.93 -6.34 -0.30
CA LEU A 58 -2.88 -5.41 -0.68
C LEU A 58 -2.51 -4.57 0.56
N ILE A 59 -1.25 -4.69 1.01
CA ILE A 59 -0.73 -3.96 2.18
C ILE A 59 0.21 -2.86 1.70
N LEU A 60 -0.19 -1.61 1.83
CA LEU A 60 0.58 -0.46 1.37
C LEU A 60 0.89 0.48 2.53
N ASN A 61 2.15 0.87 2.63
CA ASN A 61 2.58 1.98 3.47
C ASN A 61 2.92 3.14 2.55
N ILE A 62 2.19 4.24 2.66
CA ILE A 62 2.36 5.41 1.81
C ILE A 62 2.91 6.55 2.66
N ASP A 63 4.07 7.06 2.25
CA ASP A 63 4.62 8.30 2.76
C ASP A 63 3.74 9.47 2.31
N LEU A 64 3.21 10.26 3.25
CA LEU A 64 2.23 11.30 2.95
C LEU A 64 2.83 12.54 2.29
N GLU A 65 4.13 12.77 2.43
CA GLU A 65 4.81 13.91 1.81
C GLU A 65 5.11 13.65 0.32
N THR A 66 5.61 12.46 0.01
CA THR A 66 6.09 12.09 -1.33
C THR A 66 5.08 11.28 -2.14
N GLY A 67 4.12 10.64 -1.47
CA GLY A 67 3.21 9.66 -2.08
C GLY A 67 3.87 8.31 -2.40
N GLN A 68 5.12 8.09 -1.99
CA GLN A 68 5.84 6.84 -2.26
C GLN A 68 5.29 5.69 -1.43
N ILE A 69 5.15 4.51 -2.05
CA ILE A 69 4.92 3.24 -1.35
C ILE A 69 6.25 2.80 -0.72
N THR A 70 6.40 2.95 0.60
CA THR A 70 7.67 2.77 1.33
C THR A 70 8.01 1.31 1.63
N ASN A 71 7.01 0.43 1.63
CA ASN A 71 7.21 -1.00 1.82
C ASN A 71 7.45 -1.77 0.51
N TRP A 72 7.39 -1.10 -0.65
CA TRP A 72 7.73 -1.72 -1.94
C TRP A 72 9.23 -1.95 -2.05
N LYS A 73 9.64 -3.21 -2.25
CA LYS A 73 11.04 -3.56 -2.48
C LYS A 73 11.28 -3.70 -3.97
N LYS A 74 12.19 -2.89 -4.51
CA LYS A 74 12.63 -3.00 -5.90
C LYS A 74 13.11 -4.45 -6.15
N PRO A 75 12.60 -5.15 -7.18
CA PRO A 75 13.15 -6.44 -7.58
C PRO A 75 14.64 -6.34 -7.87
N ALA A 76 15.41 -7.36 -7.46
CA ALA A 76 16.85 -7.44 -7.71
C ALA A 76 17.16 -7.71 -9.18
#